data_AF-A0A382RGC6-F1
#
_entry.id   AF-A0A382RGC6-F1
#
_cell.length_a   1.000
_cell.length_b   1.000
_cell.length_c   1.000
_cell.angle_alpha   90.00
_cell.angle_beta   90.00
_cell.angle_gamma   90.00
#
_symmetry.space_group_name_H-M   'P 1'
#
loop_
_entity.id
_entity.type
_entity.pdbx_description
1 polymer ?
#
loop_
_entity_poly.entity_id
_entity_poly.type
_entity_poly.pdbx_seq_one_letter_code
_entity_poly.pdbx_strand_id
1 'polypeptide(L)'
;MGSTLRRTAFSEAVREGDDFSTGVFDSKARLIAQGNFTPGHLGSMPYVIRTVLEYFPPQTLRPGDAIFLNDSFLGSGHFPDCFMASPVFSEKTLVGFVVNTAHHIDVGGAAPGSQRVHGVTESFQEGLRILPIRLVHEGTFDPDLLRMILANVRIPEKVEGDLNAQLNANRAGSERLSNLFKEYGATLLDRVCEDILAASETRMRELIKQ
;
A
#
# COMPACT_ATOMS: atom_id res chain seq x y z
N MET A 1 -11.73 -1.48 2.40
CA MET A 1 -10.31 -1.87 2.22
C MET A 1 -9.81 -2.66 3.41
N GLY A 2 -9.60 -2.04 4.58
CA GLY A 2 -9.03 -2.76 5.74
C GLY A 2 -9.81 -4.01 6.17
N SER A 3 -11.14 -3.96 6.17
CA SER A 3 -11.98 -5.13 6.43
C SER A 3 -11.80 -6.26 5.41
N THR A 4 -11.56 -5.93 4.14
CA THR A 4 -11.24 -6.90 3.08
C THR A 4 -9.89 -7.51 3.37
N LEU A 5 -8.85 -6.69 3.55
CA LEU A 5 -7.48 -7.13 3.80
C LEU A 5 -7.42 -8.13 4.97
N ARG A 6 -7.94 -7.74 6.13
CA ARG A 6 -8.03 -8.59 7.33
C ARG A 6 -8.71 -9.93 7.07
N ARG A 7 -9.85 -9.93 6.38
CA ARG A 7 -10.68 -11.13 6.19
C ARG A 7 -10.15 -12.09 5.14
N THR A 8 -9.36 -11.60 4.19
CA THR A 8 -8.80 -12.41 3.11
C THR A 8 -7.33 -12.73 3.29
N ALA A 9 -6.68 -12.20 4.33
CA ALA A 9 -5.29 -12.48 4.66
C ALA A 9 -5.09 -13.90 5.17
N PHE A 10 -3.90 -14.43 4.90
CA PHE A 10 -3.51 -15.80 5.20
C PHE A 10 -2.60 -15.85 6.42
N SER A 11 -1.79 -14.81 6.64
CA SER A 11 -0.95 -14.73 7.84
C SER A 11 -1.71 -14.24 9.06
N GLU A 12 -1.25 -14.73 10.21
CA GLU A 12 -1.76 -14.37 11.52
C GLU A 12 -1.43 -12.91 11.87
N ALA A 13 -0.32 -12.36 11.39
CA ALA A 13 0.06 -10.96 11.61
C ALA A 13 -1.00 -10.00 11.07
N VAL A 14 -1.51 -10.26 9.87
CA VAL A 14 -2.54 -9.42 9.24
C VAL A 14 -3.94 -9.79 9.75
N ARG A 15 -4.27 -11.08 9.83
CA ARG A 15 -5.65 -11.53 10.14
C ARG A 15 -6.02 -11.36 11.61
N GLU A 16 -5.11 -11.70 12.51
CA GLU A 16 -5.33 -11.68 13.97
C GLU A 16 -4.62 -10.51 14.65
N GLY A 17 -3.42 -10.16 14.17
CA GLY A 17 -2.60 -9.09 14.73
C GLY A 17 -2.98 -7.68 14.27
N ASP A 18 -3.83 -7.57 13.24
CA ASP A 18 -4.21 -6.30 12.60
C ASP A 18 -2.99 -5.46 12.16
N ASP A 19 -1.88 -6.12 11.82
CA ASP A 19 -0.63 -5.46 11.42
C ASP A 19 -0.63 -5.13 9.92
N PHE A 20 -1.50 -4.20 9.57
CA PHE A 20 -1.68 -3.68 8.23
C PHE A 20 -2.29 -2.29 8.30
N SER A 21 -2.22 -1.52 7.22
CA SER A 21 -2.94 -0.24 7.13
C SER A 21 -3.47 -0.05 5.72
N THR A 22 -4.47 0.83 5.56
CA THR A 22 -5.03 1.19 4.24
C THR A 22 -5.27 2.69 4.15
N GLY A 23 -5.03 3.29 2.99
CA GLY A 23 -5.22 4.70 2.70
C GLY A 23 -5.84 4.95 1.33
N VAL A 24 -6.66 5.99 1.25
CA VAL A 24 -7.27 6.51 0.03
C VAL A 24 -6.67 7.88 -0.24
N PHE A 25 -6.24 8.08 -1.48
CA PHE A 25 -5.54 9.27 -1.94
C PHE A 25 -6.30 9.92 -3.09
N ASP A 26 -6.24 11.25 -3.17
CA ASP A 26 -6.80 11.98 -4.30
C ASP A 26 -5.96 11.83 -5.57
N SER A 27 -6.40 12.45 -6.66
CA SER A 27 -5.72 12.47 -7.96
C SER A 27 -4.31 13.07 -7.92
N LYS A 28 -3.97 13.83 -6.88
CA LYS A 28 -2.66 14.44 -6.62
C LYS A 28 -1.81 13.62 -5.65
N ALA A 29 -2.23 12.39 -5.32
CA ALA A 29 -1.57 11.50 -4.36
C ALA A 29 -1.44 12.10 -2.94
N ARG A 30 -2.42 12.91 -2.50
CA ARG A 30 -2.55 13.39 -1.12
C ARG A 30 -3.48 12.46 -0.34
N LEU A 31 -3.09 12.09 0.87
CA LEU A 31 -3.87 11.19 1.72
C LEU A 31 -5.15 11.88 2.19
N ILE A 32 -6.31 11.31 1.86
CA ILE A 32 -7.63 11.87 2.18
C ILE A 32 -8.31 11.09 3.30
N ALA A 33 -8.16 9.76 3.31
CA ALA A 33 -8.74 8.92 4.34
C ALA A 33 -7.83 7.73 4.63
N GLN A 34 -7.82 7.29 5.88
CA GLN A 34 -7.02 6.15 6.32
C GLN A 34 -7.82 5.23 7.24
N GLY A 35 -7.48 3.94 7.22
CA GLY A 35 -7.95 2.98 8.22
C GLY A 35 -7.28 3.24 9.57
N ASN A 36 -8.00 2.95 10.65
CA ASN A 36 -7.48 3.13 12.02
C ASN A 36 -6.64 1.92 12.45
N PHE A 37 -5.39 1.87 11.99
CA PHE A 37 -4.44 0.80 12.28
C PHE A 37 -3.07 1.38 12.68
N THR A 38 -1.96 0.70 12.40
CA THR A 38 -0.62 1.05 12.87
C THR A 38 -0.17 2.46 12.43
N PRO A 39 0.12 3.40 13.35
CA PRO A 39 0.51 4.77 13.02
C PRO A 39 1.78 4.89 12.18
N GLY A 40 2.75 3.98 12.36
CA GLY A 40 4.00 3.95 11.58
C GLY A 40 3.74 3.81 10.08
N HIS A 41 2.84 2.89 9.71
CA HIS A 41 2.38 2.72 8.33
C HIS A 41 1.71 3.99 7.79
N LEU A 42 0.84 4.59 8.60
CA LEU A 42 0.02 5.73 8.19
C LEU A 42 0.88 6.97 7.91
N GLY A 43 1.90 7.20 8.74
CA GLY A 43 2.86 8.28 8.54
C GLY A 43 3.71 8.11 7.28
N SER A 44 4.02 6.88 6.87
CA SER A 44 4.89 6.61 5.73
C SER A 44 4.18 6.51 4.39
N MET A 45 2.90 6.11 4.34
CA MET A 45 2.15 5.97 3.08
C MET A 45 2.22 7.19 2.15
N PRO A 46 2.09 8.45 2.63
CA PRO A 46 2.21 9.62 1.75
C PRO A 46 3.60 9.76 1.13
N TYR A 47 4.66 9.33 1.81
CA TYR A 47 6.01 9.30 1.25
C TYR A 47 6.14 8.18 0.22
N VAL A 48 5.70 6.97 0.57
CA VAL A 48 5.74 5.80 -0.30
C VAL A 48 5.04 6.05 -1.64
N ILE A 49 3.83 6.62 -1.65
CA ILE A 49 3.12 6.88 -2.90
C ILE A 49 3.84 7.88 -3.79
N ARG A 50 4.51 8.91 -3.21
CA ARG A 50 5.32 9.85 -3.99
C ARG A 50 6.50 9.14 -4.65
N THR A 51 7.22 8.30 -3.90
CA THR A 51 8.32 7.50 -4.44
C THR A 51 7.84 6.55 -5.52
N VAL A 52 6.70 5.87 -5.34
CA VAL A 52 6.09 5.04 -6.38
C VAL A 52 5.87 5.83 -7.68
N LEU A 53 5.38 7.07 -7.59
CA LEU A 53 5.10 7.91 -8.74
C LEU A 53 6.35 8.51 -9.40
N GLU A 54 7.48 8.56 -8.70
CA GLU A 54 8.79 8.89 -9.32
C GLU A 54 9.25 7.78 -10.28
N TYR A 55 9.05 6.51 -9.90
CA TYR A 55 9.39 5.35 -10.73
C TYR A 55 8.34 5.07 -11.81
N PHE A 56 7.06 5.27 -11.47
CA PHE A 56 5.93 5.05 -12.36
C PHE A 56 5.07 6.32 -12.45
N PRO A 57 5.45 7.28 -13.31
CA PRO A 57 4.66 8.48 -13.52
C PRO A 57 3.21 8.14 -13.84
N PRO A 58 2.21 8.91 -13.36
CA PRO A 58 0.79 8.58 -13.51
C PRO A 58 0.34 8.24 -14.94
N GLN A 59 0.98 8.82 -15.95
CA GLN A 59 0.67 8.62 -17.37
C GLN A 59 1.09 7.23 -17.89
N THR A 60 1.97 6.53 -17.16
CA THR A 60 2.45 5.18 -17.48
C THR A 60 1.57 4.09 -16.88
N LEU A 61 0.66 4.46 -15.96
CA LEU A 61 -0.18 3.56 -15.20
C LEU A 61 -1.50 3.29 -15.92
N ARG A 62 -2.04 2.09 -15.71
CA ARG A 62 -3.30 1.64 -16.30
C ARG A 62 -4.29 1.16 -15.24
N PRO A 63 -5.61 1.15 -15.54
CA PRO A 63 -6.59 0.53 -14.66
C PRO A 63 -6.21 -0.92 -14.35
N GLY A 64 -6.22 -1.28 -13.06
CA GLY A 64 -5.89 -2.62 -12.58
C GLY A 64 -4.39 -2.86 -12.32
N ASP A 65 -3.52 -1.90 -12.62
CA ASP A 65 -2.12 -2.00 -12.21
C ASP A 65 -1.99 -1.94 -10.67
N ALA A 66 -0.95 -2.58 -10.12
CA ALA A 66 -0.54 -2.38 -8.74
C ALA A 66 0.98 -2.36 -8.63
N ILE A 67 1.50 -1.31 -7.98
CA ILE A 67 2.92 -1.14 -7.70
C ILE A 67 3.21 -1.65 -6.30
N PHE A 68 4.23 -2.48 -6.16
CA PHE A 68 4.63 -3.13 -4.92
C PHE A 68 6.06 -2.73 -4.53
N LEU A 69 6.30 -2.55 -3.23
CA LEU A 69 7.62 -2.28 -2.66
C LEU A 69 7.65 -2.63 -1.17
N ASN A 70 8.86 -2.86 -0.63
CA ASN A 70 9.09 -2.99 0.81
C ASN A 70 10.40 -2.33 1.28
N ASP A 71 11.07 -1.60 0.39
CA ASP A 71 12.37 -0.99 0.66
C ASP A 71 12.28 0.06 1.78
N SER A 72 13.02 -0.18 2.87
CA SER A 72 13.04 0.70 4.04
C SER A 72 13.66 2.07 3.76
N PHE A 73 14.56 2.17 2.78
CA PHE A 73 15.13 3.45 2.34
C PHE A 73 14.14 4.26 1.50
N LEU A 74 13.05 3.64 1.03
CA LEU A 74 12.00 4.25 0.22
C LEU A 74 10.68 4.41 0.98
N GLY A 75 10.74 4.40 2.32
CA GLY A 75 9.63 4.74 3.20
C GLY A 75 8.92 3.56 3.83
N SER A 76 9.28 2.32 3.49
CA SER A 76 8.86 1.22 4.35
C SER A 76 9.52 1.36 5.74
N GLY A 77 8.82 1.00 6.81
CA GLY A 77 9.41 1.03 8.16
C GLY A 77 10.54 0.01 8.30
N HIS A 78 10.36 -1.14 7.66
CA HIS A 78 11.29 -2.27 7.57
C HIS A 78 10.79 -3.25 6.48
N PHE A 79 11.63 -4.17 6.03
CA PHE A 79 11.28 -5.04 4.88
C PHE A 79 9.99 -5.87 5.02
N PRO A 80 9.54 -6.29 6.22
CA PRO A 80 8.24 -6.94 6.37
C PRO A 80 7.03 -6.07 6.02
N ASP A 81 7.12 -4.74 6.16
CA ASP A 81 6.01 -3.86 5.83
C ASP A 81 5.98 -3.62 4.31
N CYS A 82 5.16 -4.43 3.65
CA CYS A 82 5.06 -4.47 2.20
C CYS A 82 3.91 -3.58 1.71
N PHE A 83 4.21 -2.57 0.91
CA PHE A 83 3.23 -1.62 0.37
C PHE A 83 2.74 -2.04 -1.01
N MET A 84 1.44 -1.88 -1.25
CA MET A 84 0.82 -2.04 -2.56
C MET A 84 -0.04 -0.81 -2.90
N ALA A 85 0.34 -0.10 -3.95
CA ALA A 85 -0.34 1.10 -4.45
C ALA A 85 -1.01 0.82 -5.80
N SER A 86 -2.30 1.13 -5.91
CA SER A 86 -3.07 0.97 -7.16
C SER A 86 -3.66 2.32 -7.60
N PRO A 87 -3.45 2.73 -8.87
CA PRO A 87 -4.17 3.87 -9.44
C PRO A 87 -5.65 3.53 -9.59
N VAL A 88 -6.51 4.52 -9.36
CA VAL A 88 -7.95 4.39 -9.51
C VAL A 88 -8.39 5.22 -10.70
N PHE A 89 -9.08 4.59 -11.63
CA PHE A 89 -9.65 5.25 -12.78
C PHE A 89 -11.18 5.23 -12.73
N SER A 90 -11.80 6.30 -13.21
CA SER A 90 -13.18 6.29 -13.68
C SER A 90 -13.15 6.52 -15.18
N GLU A 91 -13.53 5.49 -15.93
CA GLU A 91 -13.33 5.43 -17.38
C GLU A 91 -11.84 5.60 -17.74
N LYS A 92 -11.47 6.73 -18.35
CA LYS A 92 -10.09 7.07 -18.74
C LYS A 92 -9.43 8.11 -17.83
N THR A 93 -10.16 8.62 -16.83
CA THR A 93 -9.67 9.67 -15.93
C THR A 93 -9.09 9.03 -14.68
N LEU A 94 -7.85 9.38 -14.34
CA LEU A 94 -7.25 9.03 -13.05
C LEU A 94 -7.93 9.88 -11.95
N VAL A 95 -8.58 9.21 -11.01
CA VAL A 95 -9.38 9.87 -9.96
C VAL A 95 -8.71 9.84 -8.59
N GLY A 96 -7.68 9.02 -8.43
CA GLY A 96 -6.92 8.92 -7.20
C GLY A 96 -6.12 7.64 -7.10
N PHE A 97 -5.70 7.31 -5.89
CA PHE A 97 -4.95 6.10 -5.59
C PHE A 97 -5.50 5.44 -4.33
N VAL A 98 -5.33 4.12 -4.26
CA VAL A 98 -5.55 3.35 -3.04
C VAL A 98 -4.26 2.65 -2.70
N VAL A 99 -3.87 2.72 -1.43
CA VAL A 99 -2.63 2.16 -0.93
C VAL A 99 -2.95 1.30 0.27
N ASN A 100 -2.32 0.15 0.36
CA ASN A 100 -2.28 -0.60 1.61
C ASN A 100 -0.84 -1.00 1.92
N THR A 101 -0.61 -1.32 3.18
CA THR A 101 0.57 -2.07 3.61
C THR A 101 0.11 -3.22 4.48
N ALA A 102 0.83 -4.33 4.42
CA ALA A 102 0.61 -5.49 5.26
C ALA A 102 1.97 -6.01 5.74
N HIS A 103 2.04 -6.41 7.00
CA HIS A 103 3.23 -7.03 7.55
C HIS A 103 3.35 -8.49 7.09
N HIS A 104 4.31 -8.77 6.21
CA HIS A 104 4.59 -10.10 5.71
C HIS A 104 5.43 -10.86 6.73
N ILE A 105 4.97 -12.05 7.12
CA ILE A 105 5.57 -12.85 8.19
C ILE A 105 6.87 -13.58 7.77
N ASP A 106 7.25 -13.50 6.50
CA ASP A 106 8.53 -13.95 5.99
C ASP A 106 8.89 -13.15 4.73
N VAL A 107 10.06 -12.54 4.75
CA VAL A 107 10.65 -11.81 3.62
C VAL A 107 12.03 -12.38 3.26
N GLY A 108 12.36 -13.59 3.70
CA GLY A 108 13.65 -14.22 3.49
C GLY A 108 14.67 -13.84 4.55
N GLY A 109 15.88 -13.44 4.13
CA GLY A 109 16.92 -12.98 5.05
C GLY A 109 17.59 -14.11 5.85
N ALA A 110 18.37 -13.72 6.86
CA ALA A 110 19.34 -14.58 7.53
C ALA A 110 18.75 -15.54 8.59
N ALA A 111 17.46 -15.47 8.91
CA ALA A 111 16.79 -16.41 9.81
C ALA A 111 15.28 -16.51 9.52
N PRO A 112 14.61 -17.61 9.90
CA PRO A 112 13.15 -17.71 9.83
C PRO A 112 12.43 -16.67 10.70
N GLY A 113 11.27 -16.19 10.22
CA GLY A 113 10.46 -15.14 10.84
C GLY A 113 10.41 -13.89 9.98
N SER A 114 9.67 -12.86 10.43
CA SER A 114 9.56 -11.61 9.67
C SER A 114 10.87 -10.80 9.69
N GLN A 115 11.59 -10.79 10.83
CA GLN A 115 12.85 -10.06 10.95
C GLN A 115 13.82 -10.74 11.93
N ARG A 116 15.11 -10.71 11.59
CA ARG A 116 16.20 -11.09 12.50
C ARG A 116 16.79 -9.84 13.12
N VAL A 117 16.91 -9.81 14.45
CA VAL A 117 17.41 -8.63 15.18
C VAL A 117 18.80 -8.83 15.82
N HIS A 118 19.40 -10.01 15.68
CA HIS A 118 20.69 -10.34 16.27
C HIS A 118 21.70 -10.82 15.23
N GLY A 119 22.90 -10.23 15.22
CA GLY A 119 23.97 -10.58 14.29
C GLY A 119 23.70 -10.16 12.85
N VAL A 120 22.82 -9.17 12.65
CA VAL A 120 22.57 -8.49 11.37
C VAL A 120 23.44 -7.23 11.36
N THR A 121 24.29 -7.11 10.35
CA THR A 121 25.24 -6.01 10.17
C THR A 121 25.01 -5.24 8.88
N GLU A 122 24.23 -5.80 7.95
CA GLU A 122 23.87 -5.18 6.68
C GLU A 122 22.45 -5.55 6.27
N SER A 123 21.80 -4.68 5.50
CA SER A 123 20.39 -4.84 5.11
C SER A 123 20.14 -6.07 4.23
N PHE A 124 21.12 -6.56 3.48
CA PHE A 124 20.99 -7.78 2.67
C PHE A 124 20.72 -9.03 3.50
N GLN A 125 21.02 -8.99 4.80
CA GLN A 125 20.72 -10.07 5.75
C GLN A 125 19.29 -9.99 6.32
N GLU A 126 18.59 -8.87 6.11
CA GLU A 126 17.25 -8.63 6.66
C GLU A 126 16.13 -9.24 5.82
N GLY A 127 16.34 -9.39 4.51
CA GLY A 127 15.31 -9.92 3.62
C GLY A 127 15.49 -9.52 2.15
N LEU A 128 14.58 -10.03 1.33
CA LEU A 128 14.41 -9.61 -0.05
C LEU A 128 13.98 -8.15 -0.08
N ARG A 129 14.87 -7.30 -0.59
CA ARG A 129 14.62 -5.88 -0.78
C ARG A 129 14.00 -5.63 -2.16
N ILE A 130 12.82 -5.01 -2.18
CA ILE A 130 12.02 -4.78 -3.37
C ILE A 130 11.79 -3.27 -3.53
N LEU A 131 12.48 -2.69 -4.51
CA LEU A 131 12.20 -1.35 -5.03
C LEU A 131 10.83 -1.35 -5.74
N PRO A 132 10.25 -0.17 -6.05
CA PRO A 132 8.99 -0.11 -6.78
C PRO A 132 9.00 -0.97 -8.05
N ILE A 133 8.15 -2.01 -8.06
CA ILE A 133 7.90 -2.86 -9.22
C ILE A 133 6.41 -2.86 -9.54
N ARG A 134 6.06 -2.93 -10.82
CA ARG A 134 4.67 -3.21 -11.22
C ARG A 134 4.43 -4.71 -11.06
N LEU A 135 3.98 -5.11 -9.88
CA LEU A 135 3.75 -6.52 -9.56
C LEU A 135 2.44 -7.04 -10.17
N VAL A 136 1.47 -6.16 -10.41
CA VAL A 136 0.19 -6.50 -11.06
C VAL A 136 0.01 -5.62 -12.29
N HIS A 137 -0.27 -6.25 -13.42
CA HIS A 137 -0.58 -5.63 -14.69
C HIS A 137 -2.05 -5.85 -15.02
N GLU A 138 -2.82 -4.77 -15.12
CA GLU A 138 -4.24 -4.81 -15.52
C GLU A 138 -5.06 -5.90 -14.77
N GLY A 139 -4.77 -6.06 -13.47
CA GLY A 139 -5.44 -7.01 -12.59
C GLY A 139 -4.80 -8.40 -12.48
N THR A 140 -3.72 -8.71 -13.18
CA THR A 140 -3.04 -10.02 -13.12
C THR A 140 -1.62 -9.86 -12.58
N PHE A 141 -1.21 -10.74 -11.66
CA PHE A 141 0.16 -10.76 -11.17
C PHE A 141 1.15 -11.04 -12.32
N ASP A 142 2.28 -10.34 -12.33
CA ASP A 142 3.41 -10.72 -13.17
C ASP A 142 3.97 -12.06 -12.65
N PRO A 143 3.90 -13.14 -13.44
CA PRO A 143 4.26 -14.47 -12.96
C PRO A 143 5.76 -14.61 -12.68
N ASP A 144 6.62 -13.81 -13.30
CA ASP A 144 8.06 -13.92 -13.13
C ASP A 144 8.53 -13.13 -11.90
N LEU A 145 7.96 -11.95 -11.66
CA LEU A 145 8.18 -11.21 -10.42
C LEU A 145 7.61 -11.97 -9.22
N LEU A 146 6.41 -12.55 -9.35
CA LEU A 146 5.82 -13.36 -8.30
C LEU A 146 6.69 -14.59 -7.99
N ARG A 147 7.16 -15.30 -9.03
CA ARG A 147 8.08 -16.44 -8.87
C ARG A 147 9.38 -16.04 -8.16
N MET A 148 9.93 -14.86 -8.49
CA MET A 148 11.13 -14.35 -7.83
C MET A 148 10.88 -14.07 -6.34
N ILE A 149 9.76 -13.44 -5.99
CA ILE A 149 9.42 -13.16 -4.58
C ILE A 149 9.23 -14.47 -3.81
N LEU A 150 8.40 -15.39 -4.33
CA LEU A 150 8.05 -16.64 -3.65
C LEU A 150 9.24 -17.60 -3.51
N ALA A 151 10.22 -17.55 -4.41
CA ALA A 151 11.45 -18.33 -4.31
C ALA A 151 12.38 -17.89 -3.16
N ASN A 152 12.18 -16.71 -2.59
CA ASN A 152 13.05 -16.11 -1.57
C ASN A 152 12.42 -16.11 -0.17
N VAL A 153 11.28 -16.77 0.02
CA VAL A 153 10.59 -16.92 1.31
C VAL A 153 10.40 -18.39 1.66
N ARG A 154 10.24 -18.72 2.94
CA ARG A 154 10.13 -20.09 3.46
C ARG A 154 8.69 -20.59 3.51
N ILE A 155 7.72 -19.67 3.50
CA ILE A 155 6.28 -19.93 3.58
C ILE A 155 5.52 -19.27 2.42
N PRO A 156 5.81 -19.68 1.17
CA PRO A 156 5.31 -19.01 -0.02
C PRO A 156 3.78 -18.97 -0.10
N GLU A 157 3.06 -19.99 0.41
CA GLU A 157 1.60 -20.02 0.35
C GLU A 157 0.95 -18.91 1.19
N LYS A 158 1.55 -18.58 2.34
CA LYS A 158 1.05 -17.47 3.18
C LYS A 158 1.40 -16.11 2.58
N VAL A 159 2.63 -15.96 2.06
CA VAL A 159 3.08 -14.73 1.40
C VAL A 159 2.24 -14.44 0.16
N GLU A 160 2.00 -15.44 -0.70
CA GLU A 160 1.12 -15.32 -1.87
C GLU A 160 -0.33 -15.00 -1.46
N GLY A 161 -0.83 -15.63 -0.39
CA GLY A 161 -2.14 -15.35 0.17
C GLY A 161 -2.29 -13.89 0.62
N ASP A 162 -1.29 -13.35 1.30
CA ASP A 162 -1.29 -11.94 1.73
C ASP A 162 -1.13 -10.97 0.56
N LEU A 163 -0.30 -11.27 -0.45
CA LEU A 163 -0.25 -10.48 -1.70
C LEU A 163 -1.62 -10.41 -2.37
N ASN A 164 -2.33 -11.53 -2.46
CA ASN A 164 -3.70 -11.57 -2.99
C ASN A 164 -4.67 -10.77 -2.11
N ALA A 165 -4.55 -10.84 -0.79
CA ALA A 165 -5.36 -10.05 0.14
C ALA A 165 -5.14 -8.55 -0.06
N GLN A 166 -3.89 -8.11 -0.23
CA GLN A 166 -3.53 -6.72 -0.55
C GLN A 166 -4.16 -6.26 -1.87
N LEU A 167 -4.04 -7.07 -2.93
CA LEU A 167 -4.64 -6.76 -4.23
C LEU A 167 -6.17 -6.64 -4.14
N ASN A 168 -6.82 -7.57 -3.44
CA ASN A 168 -8.28 -7.56 -3.26
C ASN A 168 -8.75 -6.37 -2.42
N ALA A 169 -7.99 -5.99 -1.40
CA ALA A 169 -8.27 -4.79 -0.62
C ALA A 169 -8.19 -3.52 -1.47
N ASN A 170 -7.18 -3.40 -2.33
CA ASN A 170 -7.06 -2.30 -3.28
C ASN A 170 -8.20 -2.31 -4.30
N ARG A 171 -8.52 -3.45 -4.93
CA ARG A 171 -9.65 -3.56 -5.86
C ARG A 171 -10.96 -3.06 -5.25
N ALA A 172 -11.26 -3.48 -4.02
CA ALA A 172 -12.46 -3.02 -3.30
C ALA A 172 -12.45 -1.51 -2.99
N GLY A 173 -11.27 -0.92 -2.77
CA GLY A 173 -11.10 0.52 -2.61
C GLY A 173 -11.28 1.26 -3.94
N SER A 174 -10.64 0.78 -5.01
CA SER A 174 -10.69 1.34 -6.36
C SER A 174 -12.13 1.39 -6.89
N GLU A 175 -12.89 0.30 -6.72
CA GLU A 175 -14.29 0.25 -7.14
C GLU A 175 -15.13 1.31 -6.43
N ARG A 176 -15.00 1.43 -5.10
CA ARG A 176 -15.76 2.40 -4.31
C ARG A 176 -15.40 3.84 -4.66
N LEU A 177 -14.11 4.15 -4.82
CA LEU A 177 -13.67 5.49 -5.20
C LEU A 177 -14.10 5.84 -6.64
N SER A 178 -14.02 4.89 -7.57
CA SER A 178 -14.53 5.07 -8.94
C SER A 178 -16.04 5.33 -8.95
N ASN A 179 -16.81 4.61 -8.13
CA ASN A 179 -18.26 4.81 -8.02
C ASN A 179 -18.62 6.18 -7.43
N LEU A 180 -17.92 6.63 -6.38
CA LEU A 180 -18.08 8.00 -5.86
C LEU A 180 -17.82 9.05 -6.94
N PHE A 181 -16.80 8.84 -7.77
CA PHE A 181 -16.50 9.75 -8.87
C PHE A 181 -17.58 9.76 -9.95
N LYS A 182 -18.14 8.60 -10.31
CA LYS A 182 -19.25 8.51 -11.26
C LYS A 182 -20.52 9.18 -10.75
N GLU A 183 -20.80 9.05 -9.45
CA GLU A 183 -22.02 9.59 -8.82
C GLU A 183 -21.95 11.11 -8.64
N TYR A 184 -20.82 11.61 -8.14
CA TYR A 184 -20.69 13.01 -7.70
C TYR A 184 -19.87 13.90 -8.64
N GLY A 185 -19.10 13.31 -9.56
CA GLY A 185 -18.25 14.02 -10.51
C GLY A 185 -16.97 14.59 -9.91
N ALA A 186 -16.03 14.95 -10.79
CA ALA A 186 -14.69 15.43 -10.42
C ALA A 186 -14.72 16.69 -9.55
N THR A 187 -15.50 17.70 -9.96
CA THR A 187 -15.48 19.02 -9.31
C THR A 187 -15.90 18.96 -7.84
N LEU A 188 -16.90 18.14 -7.51
CA LEU A 188 -17.34 17.99 -6.13
C LEU A 188 -16.33 17.19 -5.30
N LEU A 189 -15.82 16.08 -5.84
CA LEU A 189 -14.81 15.29 -5.14
C LEU A 189 -13.52 16.05 -4.87
N ASP A 190 -13.03 16.81 -5.85
CA ASP A 190 -11.84 17.64 -5.68
C ASP A 190 -12.05 18.68 -4.56
N ARG A 191 -13.22 19.34 -4.53
CA ARG A 191 -13.57 20.29 -3.46
C ARG A 191 -13.60 19.61 -2.09
N VAL A 192 -14.26 18.46 -1.97
CA VAL A 192 -14.33 17.70 -0.73
C VAL A 192 -12.93 17.28 -0.26
N CYS A 193 -12.04 16.90 -1.17
CA CYS A 193 -10.64 16.58 -0.82
C CYS A 193 -9.92 17.81 -0.25
N GLU A 194 -10.06 18.99 -0.86
CA GLU A 194 -9.48 20.22 -0.30
C GLU A 194 -10.08 20.56 1.08
N ASP A 195 -11.39 20.41 1.26
CA ASP A 195 -12.07 20.67 2.53
C ASP A 195 -11.57 19.74 3.65
N ILE A 196 -11.39 18.44 3.37
CA ILE A 196 -10.84 17.46 4.32
C ILE A 196 -9.42 17.83 4.74
N LEU A 197 -8.57 18.20 3.77
CA LEU A 197 -7.18 18.57 4.01
C LEU A 197 -7.10 19.88 4.83
N ALA A 198 -7.89 20.89 4.48
CA ALA A 198 -7.95 22.16 5.20
C ALA A 198 -8.44 21.98 6.65
N ALA A 199 -9.50 21.18 6.86
CA ALA A 199 -10.02 20.91 8.19
C ALA A 199 -8.97 20.19 9.07
N SER A 200 -8.26 19.22 8.51
CA SER A 200 -7.21 18.48 9.22
C SER A 200 -6.03 19.38 9.61
N GLU A 201 -5.58 20.24 8.68
CA GLU A 201 -4.52 21.22 8.92
C GLU A 201 -4.92 22.23 10.00
N THR A 202 -6.11 22.82 9.89
CA THR A 202 -6.60 23.82 10.84
C THR A 202 -6.71 23.21 12.22
N ARG A 203 -7.27 22.00 12.34
CA ARG A 203 -7.39 21.31 13.61
C ARG A 203 -6.04 21.01 14.26
N MET A 204 -5.07 20.56 13.47
CA MET A 204 -3.71 20.30 13.97
C MET A 204 -3.04 21.60 14.45
N ARG A 205 -3.18 22.69 13.68
CA ARG A 205 -2.64 24.00 14.04
C ARG A 205 -3.24 24.55 15.33
N GLU A 206 -4.54 24.37 15.55
CA GLU A 206 -5.20 24.74 16.81
C GLU A 206 -4.65 23.97 18.00
N LEU A 207 -4.45 22.65 17.85
CA LEU A 207 -3.92 21.79 18.91
C LEU A 207 -2.46 22.12 19.27
N ILE A 208 -1.63 22.49 18.30
CA ILE A 208 -0.24 22.90 18.55
C ILE A 208 -0.14 24.24 19.30
N LYS A 209 -1.14 25.12 19.16
CA LYS A 209 -1.17 26.42 19.82
C LYS A 209 -1.60 26.37 21.30
N GLN A 210 -2.14 25.24 21.75
CA GLN A 210 -2.55 25.02 23.15
C GLN A 210 -1.33 24.63 24.00
#